data_AF-A0A2N2FIG7-F1
#
_entry.id   AF-A0A2N2FIG7-F1
#
_cell.length_a   1.000
_cell.length_b   1.000
_cell.length_c   1.000
_cell.angle_alpha   90.00
_cell.angle_beta   90.00
_cell.angle_gamma   90.00
#
_symmetry.space_group_name_H-M   'P 1'
#
loop_
_entity.id
_entity.type
_entity.pdbx_description
1 polymer ?
#
loop_
_entity_poly.entity_id
_entity_poly.type
_entity_poly.pdbx_seq_one_letter_code
_entity_poly.pdbx_strand_id
1 'polypeptide(L)'
;MLGFLLNGFTQLFTTMAAPALLAGVVLGIIIGVLPGLTATMGIALLIPLTYYVSPSIGLSLLIGIFAGGIYGGSVSAILLKTPGTPAAGATILDGYPMAQSGQAGKAIAIATIASAIGGLIGAGNQVTSNSSACSTGNEAIIDALWRIRTGLAKRMIAGGSEGATPYIWGGFDAMRVICRKYNDNPTAGSRPLSATACGFVPGSGGAMLVLEDLETALARKARIYAEVIGGAVNSGGQRMGGSMTAPNPEGVKRCIRMAVADAGIDPHQVDAINGHLTATYADPIEVRNWAEALERTPDTFPYINSTKSLIGHCLGAAGAIESVAAVLQIYRGFIHPSINSEDVHPDIAPFAAKIPQKCLEFPELKYLAKAGFGFGDVNSCIIFKKWEEK
;
A
#
# COMPACT_ATOMS: atom_id res chain seq x y z
N MET A 1 -33.40 -18.16 -0.81
CA MET A 1 -32.32 -17.21 -0.45
C MET A 1 -31.93 -16.31 -1.63
N LEU A 2 -31.50 -16.87 -2.77
CA LEU A 2 -31.16 -16.09 -3.98
C LEU A 2 -32.30 -15.21 -4.50
N GLY A 3 -33.54 -15.72 -4.47
CA GLY A 3 -34.73 -14.96 -4.88
C GLY A 3 -35.06 -13.76 -3.98
N PHE A 4 -34.75 -13.83 -2.68
CA PHE A 4 -34.92 -12.70 -1.77
C PHE A 4 -33.84 -11.63 -1.97
N LEU A 5 -32.61 -12.04 -2.29
CA LEU A 5 -31.52 -11.13 -2.67
C LEU A 5 -31.83 -10.40 -3.99
N LEU A 6 -32.27 -11.13 -5.01
CA LEU A 6 -32.70 -10.54 -6.29
C LEU A 6 -33.87 -9.58 -6.09
N ASN A 7 -34.86 -9.95 -5.29
CA ASN A 7 -35.98 -9.07 -4.97
C ASN A 7 -35.51 -7.79 -4.23
N GLY A 8 -34.65 -7.92 -3.22
CA GLY A 8 -34.03 -6.79 -2.52
C GLY A 8 -33.25 -5.85 -3.45
N PHE A 9 -32.48 -6.40 -4.39
CA PHE A 9 -31.78 -5.62 -5.42
C PHE A 9 -32.75 -4.90 -6.36
N THR A 10 -33.81 -5.56 -6.83
CA THR A 10 -34.82 -4.90 -7.67
C THR A 10 -35.59 -3.81 -6.93
N GLN A 11 -35.78 -3.96 -5.61
CA GLN A 11 -36.43 -2.97 -4.75
C GLN A 11 -35.61 -1.67 -4.62
N LEU A 12 -34.27 -1.77 -4.61
CA LEU A 12 -33.37 -0.59 -4.62
C LEU A 12 -33.50 0.25 -5.90
N PHE A 13 -33.86 -0.37 -7.02
CA PHE A 13 -34.09 0.30 -8.31
C PHE A 13 -35.57 0.66 -8.55
N THR A 14 -36.42 0.58 -7.52
CA THR A 14 -37.78 1.13 -7.61
C THR A 14 -37.73 2.65 -7.72
N THR A 15 -38.78 3.22 -8.31
CA THR A 15 -38.92 4.67 -8.52
C THR A 15 -38.84 5.50 -7.24
N MET A 16 -39.04 4.90 -6.06
CA MET A 16 -39.04 5.62 -4.77
C MET A 16 -37.84 5.33 -3.87
N ALA A 17 -37.17 4.18 -4.01
CA ALA A 17 -36.00 3.84 -3.19
C ALA A 17 -34.74 4.63 -3.62
N ALA A 18 -34.49 4.75 -4.93
CA ALA A 18 -33.33 5.49 -5.44
C ALA A 18 -33.38 7.00 -5.09
N PRO A 19 -34.52 7.72 -5.23
CA PRO A 19 -34.62 9.10 -4.75
C PRO A 19 -34.44 9.22 -3.24
N ALA A 20 -34.96 8.28 -2.46
CA ALA A 20 -34.79 8.28 -1.01
C ALA A 20 -33.32 8.05 -0.59
N LEU A 21 -32.60 7.18 -1.30
CA LEU A 21 -31.17 6.98 -1.12
C LEU A 21 -30.39 8.28 -1.42
N LEU A 22 -30.69 8.94 -2.55
CA LEU A 22 -30.06 10.21 -2.93
C LEU A 22 -30.36 11.32 -1.91
N ALA A 23 -31.63 11.45 -1.49
CA ALA A 23 -32.04 12.38 -0.45
C ALA A 23 -31.29 12.08 0.86
N GLY A 24 -31.15 10.80 1.20
CA GLY A 24 -30.37 10.35 2.34
C GLY A 24 -28.91 10.79 2.25
N VAL A 25 -28.25 10.59 1.10
CA VAL A 25 -26.86 11.03 0.89
C VAL A 25 -26.72 12.53 1.09
N VAL A 26 -27.61 13.34 0.50
CA VAL A 26 -27.58 14.80 0.66
C VAL A 26 -27.74 15.21 2.14
N LEU A 27 -28.74 14.64 2.83
CA LEU A 27 -28.97 14.89 4.25
C LEU A 27 -27.77 14.45 5.10
N GLY A 28 -27.19 13.29 4.78
CA GLY A 28 -25.99 12.77 5.40
C GLY A 28 -24.82 13.75 5.27
N ILE A 29 -24.56 14.26 4.06
CA ILE A 29 -23.48 15.23 3.81
C ILE A 29 -23.69 16.48 4.65
N ILE A 30 -24.90 17.03 4.67
CA ILE A 30 -25.23 18.23 5.46
C ILE A 30 -24.94 17.98 6.95
N ILE A 31 -25.36 16.83 7.49
CA ILE A 31 -25.09 16.49 8.89
C ILE A 31 -23.59 16.28 9.14
N GLY A 32 -22.91 15.54 8.26
CA GLY A 32 -21.49 15.24 8.41
C GLY A 32 -20.59 16.46 8.35
N VAL A 33 -21.02 17.54 7.67
CA VAL A 33 -20.31 18.82 7.66
C VAL A 33 -20.30 19.46 9.06
N LEU A 34 -21.30 19.20 9.89
CA LEU A 34 -21.41 19.82 11.21
C LEU A 34 -20.39 19.22 12.20
N PRO A 35 -19.48 20.03 12.78
CA PRO A 35 -18.52 19.55 13.76
C PRO A 35 -19.19 18.88 14.96
N GLY A 36 -18.72 17.68 15.31
CA GLY A 36 -19.20 16.94 16.48
C GLY A 36 -20.44 16.06 16.25
N LEU A 37 -21.02 16.07 15.05
CA LEU A 37 -22.13 15.19 14.66
C LEU A 37 -21.60 14.03 13.80
N THR A 38 -21.47 12.86 14.42
CA THR A 38 -21.05 11.65 13.69
C THR A 38 -22.13 11.15 12.74
N ALA A 39 -21.76 10.39 11.71
CA ALA A 39 -22.72 9.78 10.78
C ALA A 39 -23.76 8.90 11.50
N THR A 40 -23.37 8.20 12.57
CA THR A 40 -24.27 7.39 13.40
C THR A 40 -25.24 8.24 14.22
N MET A 41 -24.82 9.41 14.72
CA MET A 41 -25.72 10.39 15.33
C MET A 41 -26.69 10.98 14.30
N GLY A 42 -26.23 11.21 13.07
CA GLY A 42 -27.08 11.64 11.96
C GLY A 42 -28.19 10.63 11.63
N ILE A 43 -27.86 9.33 11.59
CA ILE A 43 -28.87 8.27 11.52
C ILE A 43 -29.84 8.40 12.69
N ALA A 44 -29.34 8.44 13.93
CA ALA A 44 -30.19 8.46 15.12
C ALA A 44 -31.19 9.63 15.13
N LEU A 45 -30.75 10.82 14.71
CA LEU A 45 -31.60 12.02 14.59
C LEU A 45 -32.66 11.89 13.50
N LEU A 46 -32.37 11.15 12.43
CA LEU A 46 -33.24 11.04 11.25
C LEU A 46 -34.03 9.71 11.19
N ILE A 47 -33.82 8.78 12.13
CA ILE A 47 -34.65 7.57 12.29
C ILE A 47 -36.16 7.90 12.31
N PRO A 48 -36.65 8.95 13.00
CA PRO A 48 -38.07 9.28 12.99
C PRO A 48 -38.66 9.54 11.60
N LEU A 49 -37.85 10.01 10.64
CA LEU A 49 -38.30 10.20 9.25
C LEU A 49 -38.66 8.87 8.56
N THR A 50 -38.15 7.75 9.08
CA THR A 50 -38.44 6.42 8.55
C THR A 50 -39.79 5.87 9.01
N TYR A 51 -40.41 6.43 10.06
CA TYR A 51 -41.64 5.88 10.67
C TYR A 51 -42.88 6.02 9.78
N TYR A 52 -42.83 6.93 8.80
CA TYR A 52 -43.96 7.24 7.91
C TYR A 52 -43.78 6.71 6.49
N VAL A 53 -42.73 5.95 6.23
CA VAL A 53 -42.42 5.39 4.92
C VAL A 53 -42.32 3.88 4.99
N SER A 54 -42.35 3.21 3.83
CA SER A 54 -42.13 1.77 3.79
C SER A 54 -40.73 1.43 4.33
N PRO A 55 -40.53 0.25 4.93
CA PRO A 55 -39.22 -0.17 5.46
C PRO A 55 -38.10 -0.10 4.41
N SER A 56 -38.40 -0.38 3.14
CA SER A 56 -37.43 -0.31 2.04
C SER A 56 -36.97 1.12 1.76
N ILE A 57 -37.88 2.09 1.76
CA ILE A 57 -37.58 3.52 1.61
C ILE A 57 -36.84 4.03 2.84
N GLY A 58 -37.29 3.65 4.04
CA GLY A 58 -36.64 4.01 5.30
C GLY A 58 -35.20 3.52 5.36
N LEU A 59 -34.95 2.25 5.05
CA LEU A 59 -33.60 1.68 4.99
C LEU A 59 -32.73 2.39 3.93
N SER A 60 -33.28 2.66 2.74
CA SER A 60 -32.57 3.38 1.68
C SER A 60 -32.15 4.78 2.13
N LEU A 61 -33.05 5.50 2.81
CA LEU A 61 -32.78 6.82 3.37
C LEU A 61 -31.65 6.77 4.42
N LEU A 62 -31.71 5.82 5.36
CA LEU A 62 -30.70 5.67 6.42
C LEU A 62 -29.32 5.26 5.87
N ILE A 63 -29.27 4.38 4.88
CA ILE A 63 -28.02 4.00 4.21
C ILE A 63 -27.40 5.22 3.53
N GLY A 64 -28.22 6.02 2.84
CA GLY A 64 -27.78 7.27 2.23
C GLY A 64 -27.21 8.24 3.28
N ILE A 65 -27.91 8.45 4.39
CA ILE A 65 -27.50 9.34 5.48
C ILE A 65 -26.14 8.90 6.05
N PHE A 66 -25.95 7.60 6.28
CA PHE A 66 -24.69 7.07 6.75
C PHE A 66 -23.54 7.38 5.79
N ALA A 67 -23.70 6.99 4.51
CA ALA A 67 -22.67 7.17 3.50
C ALA A 67 -22.34 8.65 3.28
N GLY A 68 -23.36 9.51 3.21
CA GLY A 68 -23.19 10.95 3.09
C GLY A 68 -22.50 11.57 4.30
N GLY A 69 -22.83 11.13 5.52
CA GLY A 69 -22.26 11.65 6.76
C GLY A 69 -20.78 11.33 6.95
N ILE A 70 -20.35 10.15 6.52
CA ILE A 70 -18.93 9.78 6.53
C ILE A 70 -18.12 10.71 5.62
N TYR A 71 -18.63 10.98 4.40
CA TYR A 71 -17.99 11.91 3.48
C TYR A 71 -18.08 13.38 3.93
N GLY A 72 -19.22 13.81 4.45
CA GLY A 72 -19.45 15.20 4.89
C GLY A 72 -18.43 15.68 5.92
N GLY A 73 -17.95 14.78 6.80
CA GLY A 73 -16.90 15.10 7.77
C GLY A 73 -15.58 15.55 7.14
N SER A 74 -15.30 15.11 5.91
CA SER A 74 -14.11 15.55 5.16
C SER A 74 -14.24 17.00 4.69
N VAL A 75 -15.44 17.47 4.39
CA VAL A 75 -15.67 18.85 3.91
C VAL A 75 -15.34 19.87 5.00
N SER A 76 -15.81 19.64 6.23
CA SER A 76 -15.45 20.51 7.37
C SER A 76 -14.00 20.37 7.78
N ALA A 77 -13.42 19.16 7.70
CA ALA A 77 -11.99 18.97 7.91
C ALA A 77 -11.15 19.80 6.92
N ILE A 78 -11.54 19.81 5.64
CA ILE A 78 -10.86 20.52 4.55
C ILE A 78 -11.11 22.02 4.60
N LEU A 79 -12.32 22.49 4.89
CA LEU A 79 -12.66 23.92 4.76
C LEU A 79 -12.53 24.70 6.07
N LEU A 80 -12.65 24.03 7.22
CA LEU A 80 -12.81 24.68 8.54
C LEU A 80 -11.75 24.24 9.57
N LYS A 81 -10.76 23.43 9.18
CA LYS A 81 -9.71 22.86 10.05
C LYS A 81 -10.25 22.12 11.28
N THR A 82 -11.49 21.65 11.19
CA THR A 82 -12.19 21.01 12.31
C THR A 82 -12.89 19.79 11.74
N PRO A 83 -12.61 18.58 12.22
CA PRO A 83 -13.16 17.38 11.60
C PRO A 83 -14.64 17.26 11.96
N GLY A 84 -15.50 17.05 10.97
CA GLY A 84 -16.91 16.75 11.22
C GLY A 84 -17.11 15.40 11.88
N THR A 85 -16.22 14.44 11.59
CA THR A 85 -16.20 13.09 12.18
C THR A 85 -14.78 12.68 12.58
N PRO A 86 -14.59 11.78 13.57
CA PRO A 86 -13.25 11.31 13.94
C PRO A 86 -12.44 10.75 12.77
N ALA A 87 -13.11 10.10 11.80
CA ALA A 87 -12.50 9.53 10.61
C ALA A 87 -11.87 10.59 9.68
N ALA A 88 -12.33 11.84 9.74
CA ALA A 88 -11.80 12.95 8.95
C ALA A 88 -10.69 13.75 9.66
N GLY A 89 -10.26 13.32 10.85
CA GLY A 89 -9.20 14.00 11.61
C GLY A 89 -7.90 14.14 10.83
N ALA A 90 -7.47 13.07 10.16
CA ALA A 90 -6.28 13.09 9.31
C ALA A 90 -6.45 14.00 8.07
N THR A 91 -7.68 14.09 7.53
CA THR A 91 -8.00 14.93 6.37
C THR A 91 -7.70 16.42 6.60
N ILE A 92 -7.70 16.88 7.86
CA ILE A 92 -7.36 18.28 8.21
C ILE A 92 -5.92 18.61 7.81
N LEU A 93 -5.01 17.65 7.98
CA LEU A 93 -3.56 17.88 7.89
C LEU A 93 -3.14 18.31 6.48
N ASP A 94 -3.75 17.71 5.45
CA ASP A 94 -3.48 18.05 4.05
C ASP A 94 -4.60 18.88 3.44
N GLY A 95 -5.85 18.54 3.76
CA GLY A 95 -7.03 19.14 3.16
C GLY A 95 -7.17 20.63 3.46
N TYR A 96 -6.96 21.04 4.72
CA TYR A 96 -7.12 22.44 5.10
C TYR A 96 -6.05 23.37 4.51
N PRO A 97 -4.75 23.03 4.57
CA PRO A 97 -3.74 23.79 3.84
C PRO A 97 -3.99 23.83 2.33
N MET A 98 -4.44 22.71 1.72
CA MET A 98 -4.83 22.71 0.31
C MET A 98 -5.96 23.70 0.03
N ALA A 99 -7.00 23.74 0.87
CA ALA A 99 -8.08 24.72 0.74
C ALA A 99 -7.59 26.16 0.87
N GLN A 100 -6.71 26.44 1.83
CA GLN A 100 -6.09 27.77 1.99
C GLN A 100 -5.23 28.19 0.78
N SER A 101 -4.65 27.22 0.06
CA SER A 101 -3.89 27.44 -1.17
C SER A 101 -4.75 27.53 -2.45
N GLY A 102 -6.07 27.62 -2.32
CA GLY A 102 -7.00 27.67 -3.47
C GLY A 102 -7.30 26.30 -4.10
N GLN A 103 -6.82 25.21 -3.51
CA GLN A 103 -7.01 23.83 -4.00
C GLN A 103 -8.14 23.09 -3.28
N ALA A 104 -9.10 23.82 -2.69
CA ALA A 104 -10.22 23.25 -1.93
C ALA A 104 -10.99 22.20 -2.74
N GLY A 105 -11.33 22.50 -4.01
CA GLY A 105 -12.04 21.55 -4.88
C GLY A 105 -11.25 20.26 -5.14
N LYS A 106 -9.92 20.34 -5.27
CA LYS A 106 -9.05 19.18 -5.46
C LYS A 106 -8.97 18.32 -4.19
N ALA A 107 -8.85 18.95 -3.02
CA ALA A 107 -8.84 18.25 -1.73
C ALA A 107 -10.16 17.50 -1.49
N ILE A 108 -11.29 18.17 -1.77
CA ILE A 108 -12.63 17.57 -1.66
C ILE A 108 -12.75 16.40 -2.64
N ALA A 109 -12.36 16.57 -3.90
CA ALA A 109 -12.42 15.51 -4.91
C ALA A 109 -11.59 14.27 -4.55
N ILE A 110 -10.39 14.44 -3.98
CA ILE A 110 -9.56 13.32 -3.51
C ILE A 110 -10.29 12.53 -2.41
N ALA A 111 -10.86 13.23 -1.41
CA ALA A 111 -11.63 12.59 -0.34
C ALA A 111 -12.90 11.90 -0.87
N THR A 112 -13.56 12.50 -1.86
CA THR A 112 -14.72 11.89 -2.55
C THR A 112 -14.31 10.62 -3.28
N ILE A 113 -13.22 10.65 -4.05
CA ILE A 113 -12.77 9.49 -4.85
C ILE A 113 -12.38 8.34 -3.93
N ALA A 114 -11.65 8.60 -2.83
CA ALA A 114 -11.31 7.58 -1.85
C ALA A 114 -12.57 6.91 -1.24
N SER A 115 -13.58 7.71 -0.90
CA SER A 115 -14.86 7.22 -0.38
C SER A 115 -15.71 6.51 -1.45
N ALA A 116 -15.69 7.02 -2.68
CA ALA A 116 -16.48 6.53 -3.79
C ALA A 116 -15.91 5.25 -4.39
N ILE A 117 -14.59 5.08 -4.48
CA ILE A 117 -13.96 3.82 -4.96
C ILE A 117 -14.38 2.66 -4.05
N GLY A 118 -14.40 2.85 -2.72
CA GLY A 118 -14.91 1.85 -1.79
C GLY A 118 -16.38 1.49 -2.02
N GLY A 119 -17.23 2.48 -2.36
CA GLY A 119 -18.66 2.28 -2.63
C GLY A 119 -18.99 1.75 -4.03
N LEU A 120 -18.24 2.15 -5.06
CA LEU A 120 -18.50 1.87 -6.47
C LEU A 120 -18.08 0.46 -6.89
N ILE A 121 -17.02 -0.10 -6.30
CA ILE A 121 -16.58 -1.46 -6.64
C ILE A 121 -17.57 -2.52 -6.09
N GLY A 122 -18.45 -2.13 -5.14
CA GLY A 122 -19.45 -3.03 -4.57
C GLY A 122 -18.84 -4.26 -3.87
N ALA A 123 -17.56 -4.18 -3.49
CA ALA A 123 -16.84 -5.25 -2.83
C ALA A 123 -17.33 -5.37 -1.38
N GLY A 124 -18.40 -6.14 -1.16
CA GLY A 124 -19.08 -6.26 0.13
C GLY A 124 -18.37 -7.14 1.17
N ASN A 125 -17.06 -7.40 1.01
CA ASN A 125 -16.27 -8.13 2.01
C ASN A 125 -15.65 -7.13 3.00
N GLN A 126 -14.33 -7.19 3.22
CA GLN A 126 -13.63 -6.28 4.12
C GLN A 126 -13.12 -5.05 3.36
N VAL A 127 -13.31 -3.86 3.96
CA VAL A 127 -12.67 -2.60 3.57
C VAL A 127 -11.89 -2.07 4.76
N THR A 128 -10.56 -1.98 4.64
CA THR A 128 -9.66 -1.49 5.68
C THR A 128 -8.57 -0.61 5.11
N SER A 129 -8.02 0.25 5.96
CA SER A 129 -6.77 0.97 5.71
C SER A 129 -5.81 0.63 6.84
N ASN A 130 -4.59 0.22 6.50
CA ASN A 130 -3.52 -0.10 7.44
C ASN A 130 -2.43 0.99 7.41
N SER A 131 -1.54 0.97 8.40
CA SER A 131 -0.37 1.84 8.43
C SER A 131 0.77 1.14 9.15
N SER A 132 1.77 0.73 8.37
CA SER A 132 3.05 0.19 8.84
C SER A 132 4.22 0.98 8.24
N ALA A 133 4.08 2.31 8.17
CA ALA A 133 5.06 3.20 7.54
C ALA A 133 5.39 2.73 6.11
N CYS A 134 6.68 2.57 5.77
CA CYS A 134 7.14 2.22 4.44
C CYS A 134 6.79 0.79 4.00
N SER A 135 6.32 -0.08 4.90
CA SER A 135 5.83 -1.44 4.58
C SER A 135 4.33 -1.51 4.30
N THR A 136 3.58 -0.41 4.44
CA THR A 136 2.10 -0.39 4.36
C THR A 136 1.55 -1.11 3.14
N GLY A 137 2.04 -0.79 1.94
CA GLY A 137 1.59 -1.43 0.70
C GLY A 137 1.93 -2.93 0.61
N ASN A 138 3.02 -3.39 1.24
CA ASN A 138 3.33 -4.82 1.32
C ASN A 138 2.38 -5.54 2.27
N GLU A 139 2.19 -4.99 3.46
CA GLU A 139 1.30 -5.54 4.47
C GLU A 139 -0.13 -5.66 3.92
N ALA A 140 -0.62 -4.66 3.19
CA ALA A 140 -1.93 -4.72 2.55
C ALA A 140 -2.05 -5.91 1.56
N ILE A 141 -1.01 -6.18 0.78
CA ILE A 141 -0.97 -7.32 -0.15
C ILE A 141 -0.93 -8.66 0.63
N ILE A 142 -0.18 -8.73 1.72
CA ILE A 142 -0.07 -9.92 2.57
C ILE A 142 -1.40 -10.19 3.30
N ASP A 143 -2.08 -9.16 3.79
CA ASP A 143 -3.42 -9.29 4.39
C ASP A 143 -4.44 -9.84 3.38
N ALA A 144 -4.39 -9.34 2.15
CA ALA A 144 -5.22 -9.85 1.05
C ALA A 144 -4.89 -11.31 0.70
N LEU A 145 -3.60 -11.69 0.69
CA LEU A 145 -3.17 -13.07 0.53
C LEU A 145 -3.79 -13.98 1.60
N TRP A 146 -3.69 -13.60 2.88
CA TRP A 146 -4.24 -14.39 3.99
C TRP A 146 -5.75 -14.48 3.95
N ARG A 147 -6.44 -13.40 3.59
CA ARG A 147 -7.90 -13.40 3.38
C ARG A 147 -8.33 -14.42 2.33
N ILE A 148 -7.59 -14.53 1.22
CA ILE A 148 -7.89 -15.48 0.17
C ILE A 148 -7.56 -16.91 0.62
N ARG A 149 -6.36 -17.14 1.18
CA ARG A 149 -5.92 -18.46 1.65
C ARG A 149 -6.80 -19.07 2.72
N THR A 150 -7.35 -18.24 3.61
CA THR A 150 -8.26 -18.69 4.69
C THR A 150 -9.71 -18.87 4.22
N GLY A 151 -9.99 -18.68 2.92
CA GLY A 151 -11.34 -18.80 2.35
C GLY A 151 -12.28 -17.65 2.69
N LEU A 152 -11.78 -16.59 3.35
CA LEU A 152 -12.56 -15.41 3.70
C LEU A 152 -12.81 -14.48 2.49
N ALA A 153 -12.05 -14.62 1.41
CA ALA A 153 -12.23 -13.88 0.17
C ALA A 153 -11.90 -14.76 -1.04
N LYS A 154 -12.52 -14.48 -2.18
CA LYS A 154 -12.10 -15.03 -3.49
C LYS A 154 -11.23 -14.05 -4.26
N ARG A 155 -11.47 -12.75 -4.06
CA ARG A 155 -10.80 -11.63 -4.73
C ARG A 155 -10.61 -10.51 -3.74
N MET A 156 -9.45 -9.87 -3.80
CA MET A 156 -9.10 -8.71 -2.97
C MET A 156 -8.38 -7.69 -3.82
N ILE A 157 -8.64 -6.41 -3.57
CA ILE A 157 -7.84 -5.30 -4.09
C ILE A 157 -6.94 -4.85 -2.95
N ALA A 158 -5.64 -4.81 -3.19
CA ALA A 158 -4.66 -4.45 -2.17
C ALA A 158 -3.53 -3.62 -2.75
N GLY A 159 -3.02 -2.69 -1.97
CA GLY A 159 -1.95 -1.80 -2.38
C GLY A 159 -1.81 -0.61 -1.46
N GLY A 160 -1.37 0.53 -2.00
CA GLY A 160 -1.11 1.73 -1.22
C GLY A 160 -0.92 2.94 -2.11
N SER A 161 -1.11 4.12 -1.52
CA SER A 161 -0.94 5.42 -2.17
C SER A 161 -0.27 6.41 -1.22
N GLU A 162 0.50 7.31 -1.78
CA GLU A 162 1.22 8.36 -1.06
C GLU A 162 1.19 9.66 -1.85
N GLY A 163 0.97 10.77 -1.14
CA GLY A 163 0.86 12.11 -1.72
C GLY A 163 2.21 12.81 -1.89
N ALA A 164 2.36 13.64 -2.92
CA ALA A 164 3.46 14.60 -3.00
C ALA A 164 3.09 15.87 -2.24
N THR A 165 3.60 16.02 -1.02
CA THR A 165 3.38 17.24 -0.23
C THR A 165 4.64 17.61 0.57
N PRO A 166 5.03 18.90 0.57
CA PRO A 166 6.13 19.40 1.40
C PRO A 166 5.95 19.12 2.89
N TYR A 167 4.72 18.96 3.38
CA TYR A 167 4.46 18.65 4.79
C TYR A 167 4.89 17.23 5.17
N ILE A 168 4.72 16.26 4.26
CA ILE A 168 5.23 14.90 4.46
C ILE A 168 6.75 14.91 4.40
N TRP A 169 7.32 15.56 3.38
CA TRP A 169 8.77 15.56 3.17
C TRP A 169 9.53 16.37 4.22
N GLY A 170 8.94 17.45 4.75
CA GLY A 170 9.55 18.31 5.76
C GLY A 170 9.87 17.57 7.06
N GLY A 171 9.03 16.60 7.47
CA GLY A 171 9.34 15.74 8.61
C GLY A 171 10.59 14.88 8.38
N PHE A 172 10.75 14.32 7.18
CA PHE A 172 11.93 13.53 6.82
C PHE A 172 13.18 14.40 6.61
N ASP A 173 13.04 15.63 6.10
CA ASP A 173 14.16 16.58 6.05
C ASP A 173 14.63 16.97 7.46
N ALA A 174 13.69 17.22 8.39
CA ALA A 174 14.01 17.54 9.78
C ALA A 174 14.76 16.39 10.48
N MET A 175 14.39 15.13 10.18
CA MET A 175 15.13 13.94 10.64
C MET A 175 16.48 13.73 9.95
N ARG A 176 16.77 14.54 8.94
CA ARG A 176 17.99 14.50 8.12
C ARG A 176 18.20 13.19 7.34
N VAL A 177 17.12 12.47 7.02
CA VAL A 177 17.17 11.15 6.34
C VAL A 177 16.97 11.21 4.83
N ILE A 178 16.70 12.40 4.27
CA ILE A 178 16.58 12.61 2.81
C ILE A 178 17.89 13.07 2.17
N CYS A 179 18.03 12.80 0.88
CA CYS A 179 19.14 13.26 0.06
C CYS A 179 19.19 14.79 -0.01
N ARG A 180 20.33 15.38 0.36
CA ARG A 180 20.59 16.84 0.28
C ARG A 180 21.73 17.23 -0.66
N LYS A 181 22.54 16.26 -1.11
CA LYS A 181 23.78 16.52 -1.86
C LYS A 181 23.57 16.70 -3.37
N TYR A 182 22.42 16.29 -3.89
CA TYR A 182 22.15 16.22 -5.33
C TYR A 182 21.01 17.15 -5.76
N ASN A 183 20.77 18.25 -5.03
CA ASN A 183 19.70 19.21 -5.37
C ASN A 183 19.89 19.85 -6.75
N ASP A 184 21.15 20.07 -7.17
CA ASP A 184 21.49 20.62 -8.50
C ASP A 184 21.51 19.55 -9.61
N ASN A 185 21.42 18.26 -9.24
CA ASN A 185 21.36 17.14 -10.18
C ASN A 185 20.42 16.03 -9.65
N PRO A 186 19.10 16.29 -9.59
CA PRO A 186 18.16 15.44 -8.86
C PRO A 186 18.03 14.02 -9.43
N THR A 187 18.28 13.82 -10.72
CA THR A 187 18.27 12.49 -11.36
C THR A 187 19.37 11.57 -10.84
N ALA A 188 20.46 12.13 -10.31
CA ALA A 188 21.56 11.39 -9.69
C ALA A 188 21.35 11.16 -8.17
N GLY A 189 20.24 11.66 -7.60
CA GLY A 189 20.06 11.78 -6.15
C GLY A 189 19.65 10.50 -5.42
N SER A 190 18.90 9.60 -6.06
CA SER A 190 18.49 8.33 -5.45
C SER A 190 19.55 7.26 -5.76
N ARG A 191 20.37 6.92 -4.76
CA ARG A 191 21.59 6.11 -4.91
C ARG A 191 21.62 4.88 -3.99
N PRO A 192 20.60 3.99 -4.01
CA PRO A 192 20.65 2.79 -3.18
C PRO A 192 21.88 1.94 -3.54
N LEU A 193 22.49 1.29 -2.54
CA LEU A 193 23.70 0.47 -2.65
C LEU A 193 25.02 1.23 -2.92
N SER A 194 24.97 2.54 -3.15
CA SER A 194 26.14 3.38 -3.45
C SER A 194 26.93 3.79 -2.19
N ALA A 195 28.24 3.92 -2.32
CA ALA A 195 29.16 4.46 -1.32
C ALA A 195 28.87 5.94 -1.03
N THR A 196 28.35 6.68 -2.02
CA THR A 196 27.98 8.09 -1.89
C THR A 196 26.49 8.32 -1.62
N ALA A 197 25.75 7.26 -1.27
CA ALA A 197 24.39 7.35 -0.77
C ALA A 197 24.28 8.34 0.40
N CYS A 198 23.27 9.21 0.38
CA CYS A 198 23.16 10.30 1.35
C CYS A 198 21.74 10.55 1.85
N GLY A 199 20.93 9.49 1.93
CA GLY A 199 19.51 9.55 2.26
C GLY A 199 18.64 9.25 1.04
N PHE A 200 17.38 8.90 1.28
CA PHE A 200 16.44 8.61 0.21
C PHE A 200 15.96 9.90 -0.48
N VAL A 201 15.54 9.79 -1.73
CA VAL A 201 14.78 10.85 -2.41
C VAL A 201 13.29 10.58 -2.20
N PRO A 202 12.51 11.49 -1.60
CA PRO A 202 11.08 11.28 -1.43
C PRO A 202 10.37 11.12 -2.78
N GLY A 203 9.46 10.15 -2.86
CA GLY A 203 8.59 9.92 -4.00
C GLY A 203 7.12 9.98 -3.60
N SER A 204 6.23 9.95 -4.59
CA SER A 204 4.79 9.84 -4.40
C SER A 204 4.21 8.91 -5.46
N GLY A 205 2.95 8.54 -5.32
CA GLY A 205 2.25 7.68 -6.29
C GLY A 205 1.36 6.68 -5.61
N GLY A 206 0.80 5.76 -6.39
CA GLY A 206 0.00 4.68 -5.85
C GLY A 206 -0.08 3.52 -6.81
N ALA A 207 -0.28 2.34 -6.25
CA ALA A 207 -0.49 1.13 -7.01
C ALA A 207 -1.45 0.20 -6.27
N MET A 208 -2.15 -0.62 -7.03
CA MET A 208 -3.06 -1.63 -6.52
C MET A 208 -2.86 -2.90 -7.33
N LEU A 209 -2.94 -4.05 -6.66
CA LEU A 209 -3.01 -5.38 -7.26
C LEU A 209 -4.41 -5.94 -7.04
N VAL A 210 -4.89 -6.71 -8.02
CA VAL A 210 -6.06 -7.58 -7.84
C VAL A 210 -5.54 -8.98 -7.56
N LEU A 211 -5.68 -9.42 -6.32
CA LEU A 211 -5.39 -10.79 -5.93
C LEU A 211 -6.66 -11.61 -6.07
N GLU A 212 -6.52 -12.84 -6.57
CA GLU A 212 -7.64 -13.75 -6.76
C GLU A 212 -7.19 -15.19 -6.48
N ASP A 213 -8.09 -15.97 -5.90
CA ASP A 213 -7.93 -17.41 -5.77
C ASP A 213 -7.69 -18.04 -7.16
N LEU A 214 -6.69 -18.91 -7.27
CA LEU A 214 -6.22 -19.43 -8.54
C LEU A 214 -7.32 -20.21 -9.29
N GLU A 215 -8.11 -21.02 -8.60
CA GLU A 215 -9.20 -21.79 -9.23
C GLU A 215 -10.25 -20.84 -9.83
N THR A 216 -10.62 -19.79 -9.09
CA THR A 216 -11.59 -18.80 -9.59
C THR A 216 -11.05 -17.96 -10.73
N ALA A 217 -9.76 -17.63 -10.72
CA ALA A 217 -9.07 -16.94 -11.80
C ALA A 217 -9.06 -17.80 -13.09
N LEU A 218 -8.70 -19.07 -12.97
CA LEU A 218 -8.70 -20.02 -14.09
C LEU A 218 -10.11 -20.24 -14.65
N ALA A 219 -11.12 -20.43 -13.78
CA ALA A 219 -12.50 -20.65 -14.19
C ALA A 219 -13.06 -19.50 -15.05
N ARG A 220 -12.68 -18.25 -14.73
CA ARG A 220 -13.09 -17.07 -15.53
C ARG A 220 -12.10 -16.69 -16.63
N LYS A 221 -11.04 -17.48 -16.85
CA LYS A 221 -9.95 -17.21 -17.81
C LYS A 221 -9.31 -15.84 -17.58
N ALA A 222 -9.08 -15.50 -16.32
CA ALA A 222 -8.36 -14.28 -15.94
C ALA A 222 -6.91 -14.34 -16.43
N ARG A 223 -6.36 -13.20 -16.84
CA ARG A 223 -4.92 -13.09 -17.09
C ARG A 223 -4.18 -13.16 -15.75
N ILE A 224 -3.27 -14.12 -15.61
CA ILE A 224 -2.40 -14.28 -14.44
C ILE A 224 -1.04 -13.70 -14.79
N TYR A 225 -0.56 -12.75 -13.98
CA TYR A 225 0.75 -12.12 -14.17
C TYR A 225 1.85 -12.81 -13.36
N ALA A 226 1.53 -13.21 -12.14
CA ALA A 226 2.40 -13.94 -11.22
C ALA A 226 1.54 -14.58 -10.12
N GLU A 227 2.12 -15.53 -9.40
CA GLU A 227 1.53 -16.10 -8.19
C GLU A 227 2.14 -15.41 -6.96
N VAL A 228 1.31 -15.11 -5.94
CA VAL A 228 1.79 -14.69 -4.62
C VAL A 228 1.85 -15.95 -3.75
N ILE A 229 3.05 -16.51 -3.60
CA ILE A 229 3.23 -17.83 -2.99
C ILE A 229 3.66 -17.77 -1.54
N GLY A 230 4.13 -16.64 -1.04
CA GLY A 230 4.37 -16.47 0.39
C GLY A 230 4.42 -15.03 0.85
N GLY A 231 4.18 -14.80 2.14
CA GLY A 231 4.21 -13.47 2.73
C GLY A 231 4.34 -13.48 4.25
N ALA A 232 5.17 -12.59 4.79
CA ALA A 232 5.32 -12.43 6.23
C ALA A 232 5.40 -10.95 6.62
N VAL A 233 4.81 -10.62 7.77
CA VAL A 233 4.94 -9.34 8.45
C VAL A 233 5.38 -9.60 9.89
N ASN A 234 6.35 -8.85 10.40
CA ASN A 234 6.74 -8.92 11.81
C ASN A 234 7.17 -7.56 12.35
N SER A 235 7.51 -7.54 13.64
CA SER A 235 8.33 -6.48 14.21
C SER A 235 9.68 -7.04 14.62
N GLY A 236 10.74 -6.26 14.45
CA GLY A 236 12.07 -6.66 14.89
C GLY A 236 12.22 -6.66 16.42
N GLY A 237 11.41 -5.90 17.15
CA GLY A 237 11.30 -5.94 18.60
C GLY A 237 12.60 -5.55 19.31
N GLN A 238 13.18 -4.40 18.96
CA GLN A 238 14.42 -3.90 19.56
C GLN A 238 14.45 -3.98 21.10
N ARG A 239 15.62 -4.37 21.62
CA ARG A 239 15.94 -4.42 23.06
C ARG A 239 17.26 -3.68 23.27
N MET A 240 17.49 -3.20 24.50
CA MET A 240 18.80 -2.67 24.92
C MET A 240 19.34 -1.45 24.14
N GLY A 241 18.47 -0.47 23.82
CA GLY A 241 18.93 0.85 23.35
C GLY A 241 18.98 1.08 21.84
N GLY A 242 18.12 0.41 21.06
CA GLY A 242 17.91 0.79 19.66
C GLY A 242 16.99 2.01 19.47
N SER A 243 16.82 2.47 18.22
CA SER A 243 15.94 3.59 17.85
C SER A 243 14.78 3.17 16.95
N MET A 244 13.69 3.95 16.98
CA MET A 244 12.52 3.80 16.10
C MET A 244 12.89 3.82 14.59
N THR A 245 14.02 4.44 14.24
CA THR A 245 14.49 4.62 12.86
C THR A 245 15.57 3.62 12.44
N ALA A 246 16.08 2.81 13.37
CA ALA A 246 17.06 1.77 13.08
C ALA A 246 16.37 0.43 12.80
N PRO A 247 16.79 -0.34 11.78
CA PRO A 247 16.30 -1.69 11.60
C PRO A 247 16.91 -2.64 12.64
N ASN A 248 16.16 -3.63 13.11
CA ASN A 248 16.74 -4.76 13.85
C ASN A 248 17.15 -5.89 12.87
N PRO A 249 18.45 -6.18 12.68
CA PRO A 249 18.91 -7.21 11.75
C PRO A 249 18.28 -8.58 11.95
N GLU A 250 18.13 -9.03 13.21
CA GLU A 250 17.49 -10.32 13.50
C GLU A 250 15.99 -10.31 13.16
N GLY A 251 15.33 -9.17 13.36
CA GLY A 251 13.93 -8.96 12.96
C GLY A 251 13.72 -9.15 11.46
N VAL A 252 14.58 -8.48 10.67
CA VAL A 252 14.60 -8.57 9.21
C VAL A 252 14.87 -10.00 8.75
N LYS A 253 15.91 -10.65 9.29
CA LYS A 253 16.25 -12.03 8.94
C LYS A 253 15.12 -13.01 9.25
N ARG A 254 14.47 -12.87 10.42
CA ARG A 254 13.26 -13.66 10.75
C ARG A 254 12.13 -13.43 9.77
N CYS A 255 11.86 -12.18 9.38
CA CYS A 255 10.80 -11.85 8.42
C CYS A 255 11.04 -12.51 7.06
N ILE A 256 12.27 -12.44 6.55
CA ILE A 256 12.68 -13.08 5.29
C ILE A 256 12.48 -14.60 5.38
N ARG A 257 13.03 -15.24 6.42
CA ARG A 257 12.90 -16.70 6.61
C ARG A 257 11.44 -17.14 6.73
N MET A 258 10.60 -16.37 7.42
CA MET A 258 9.16 -16.65 7.52
C MET A 258 8.47 -16.58 6.16
N ALA A 259 8.77 -15.59 5.31
CA ALA A 259 8.16 -15.47 3.99
C ALA A 259 8.61 -16.59 3.04
N VAL A 260 9.89 -16.97 3.08
CA VAL A 260 10.43 -18.10 2.32
C VAL A 260 9.83 -19.43 2.78
N ALA A 261 9.70 -19.63 4.10
CA ALA A 261 9.07 -20.82 4.67
C ALA A 261 7.57 -20.89 4.33
N ASP A 262 6.84 -19.78 4.41
CA ASP A 262 5.43 -19.69 4.00
C ASP A 262 5.24 -19.94 2.50
N ALA A 263 6.25 -19.57 1.69
CA ALA A 263 6.30 -19.91 0.27
C ALA A 263 6.58 -21.38 -0.03
N GLY A 264 7.05 -22.16 0.96
CA GLY A 264 7.40 -23.56 0.80
C GLY A 264 8.53 -23.80 -0.21
N ILE A 265 9.44 -22.84 -0.37
CA ILE A 265 10.59 -22.94 -1.27
C ILE A 265 11.90 -23.02 -0.48
N ASP A 266 12.93 -23.60 -1.10
CA ASP A 266 14.29 -23.56 -0.58
C ASP A 266 14.88 -22.14 -0.75
N PRO A 267 15.62 -21.60 0.25
CA PRO A 267 16.23 -20.27 0.15
C PRO A 267 17.12 -20.03 -1.08
N HIS A 268 17.74 -21.09 -1.63
CA HIS A 268 18.53 -21.02 -2.85
C HIS A 268 17.69 -20.87 -4.13
N GLN A 269 16.37 -21.08 -4.06
CA GLN A 269 15.47 -20.88 -5.20
C GLN A 269 15.07 -19.42 -5.42
N VAL A 270 15.35 -18.50 -4.48
CA VAL A 270 15.13 -17.06 -4.72
C VAL A 270 16.09 -16.60 -5.81
N ASP A 271 15.59 -16.11 -6.94
CA ASP A 271 16.44 -15.72 -8.08
C ASP A 271 16.82 -14.24 -8.02
N ALA A 272 15.86 -13.42 -7.59
CA ALA A 272 16.02 -11.97 -7.48
C ALA A 272 15.35 -11.40 -6.22
N ILE A 273 15.88 -10.27 -5.76
CA ILE A 273 15.38 -9.50 -4.63
C ILE A 273 15.10 -8.09 -5.13
N ASN A 274 13.87 -7.60 -4.94
CA ASN A 274 13.61 -6.16 -4.93
C ASN A 274 13.64 -5.70 -3.47
N GLY A 275 14.79 -5.14 -3.09
CA GLY A 275 15.09 -4.75 -1.71
C GLY A 275 14.33 -3.51 -1.26
N HIS A 276 14.31 -3.30 0.05
CA HIS A 276 13.83 -2.04 0.60
C HIS A 276 14.80 -0.89 0.30
N LEU A 277 16.12 -1.08 0.48
CA LEU A 277 17.24 -0.31 -0.07
C LEU A 277 16.93 1.16 -0.35
N THR A 278 17.19 2.00 0.66
CA THR A 278 16.73 3.39 0.73
C THR A 278 17.81 4.42 0.42
N ALA A 279 19.00 4.00 -0.01
CA ALA A 279 20.15 4.90 -0.13
C ALA A 279 20.54 5.50 1.24
N THR A 280 20.43 4.71 2.30
CA THR A 280 20.81 5.10 3.66
C THR A 280 21.91 4.19 4.20
N TYR A 281 22.38 4.46 5.43
CA TYR A 281 23.33 3.61 6.13
C TYR A 281 22.84 2.16 6.33
N ALA A 282 21.54 1.91 6.15
CA ALA A 282 20.94 0.59 6.31
C ALA A 282 21.18 -0.34 5.10
N ASP A 283 21.53 0.20 3.92
CA ASP A 283 21.65 -0.61 2.70
C ASP A 283 22.67 -1.77 2.85
N PRO A 284 23.90 -1.57 3.40
CA PRO A 284 24.82 -2.68 3.64
C PRO A 284 24.31 -3.70 4.66
N ILE A 285 23.55 -3.24 5.66
CA ILE A 285 22.94 -4.12 6.67
C ILE A 285 21.87 -5.00 6.02
N GLU A 286 21.05 -4.43 5.14
CA GLU A 286 20.03 -5.16 4.41
C GLU A 286 20.63 -6.25 3.50
N VAL A 287 21.68 -5.94 2.74
CA VAL A 287 22.36 -6.93 1.88
C VAL A 287 22.90 -8.09 2.72
N ARG A 288 23.56 -7.81 3.86
CA ARG A 288 24.03 -8.85 4.78
C ARG A 288 22.88 -9.67 5.36
N ASN A 289 21.78 -9.04 5.76
CA ASN A 289 20.61 -9.73 6.27
C ASN A 289 20.02 -10.69 5.24
N TRP A 290 19.95 -10.29 3.97
CA TRP A 290 19.53 -11.20 2.90
C TRP A 290 20.46 -12.39 2.74
N ALA A 291 21.78 -12.16 2.78
CA ALA A 291 22.77 -13.22 2.61
C ALA A 291 22.66 -14.25 3.74
N GLU A 292 22.56 -13.78 4.99
CA GLU A 292 22.41 -14.63 6.17
C GLU A 292 21.02 -15.29 6.27
N ALA A 293 19.95 -14.59 5.87
CA ALA A 293 18.60 -15.14 5.91
C ALA A 293 18.38 -16.24 4.88
N LEU A 294 19.00 -16.09 3.70
CA LEU A 294 18.94 -17.07 2.63
C LEU A 294 20.07 -18.11 2.70
N GLU A 295 21.02 -17.95 3.62
CA GLU A 295 22.19 -18.83 3.77
C GLU A 295 23.08 -18.87 2.51
N ARG A 296 23.24 -17.71 1.85
CA ARG A 296 23.95 -17.58 0.56
C ARG A 296 25.21 -16.75 0.70
N THR A 297 26.27 -17.22 0.04
CA THR A 297 27.53 -16.49 -0.15
C THR A 297 27.41 -15.50 -1.30
N PRO A 298 28.33 -14.52 -1.45
CA PRO A 298 28.30 -13.58 -2.58
C PRO A 298 28.22 -14.25 -3.96
N ASP A 299 28.91 -15.37 -4.17
CA ASP A 299 28.91 -16.10 -5.45
C ASP A 299 27.52 -16.67 -5.79
N THR A 300 26.85 -17.18 -4.77
CA THR A 300 25.54 -17.79 -4.91
C THR A 300 24.41 -16.79 -4.68
N PHE A 301 24.66 -15.55 -4.27
CA PHE A 301 23.63 -14.58 -3.92
C PHE A 301 22.69 -14.29 -5.12
N PRO A 302 21.37 -14.10 -4.89
CA PRO A 302 20.43 -13.69 -5.95
C PRO A 302 20.76 -12.29 -6.45
N TYR A 303 20.27 -11.94 -7.64
CA TYR A 303 20.33 -10.55 -8.08
C TYR A 303 19.54 -9.65 -7.14
N ILE A 304 20.04 -8.46 -6.81
CA ILE A 304 19.35 -7.53 -5.92
C ILE A 304 19.24 -6.16 -6.56
N ASN A 305 18.02 -5.62 -6.62
CA ASN A 305 17.76 -4.28 -7.11
C ASN A 305 16.89 -3.44 -6.16
N SER A 306 16.80 -2.15 -6.45
CA SER A 306 15.93 -1.21 -5.73
C SER A 306 15.16 -0.35 -6.70
N THR A 307 13.83 -0.52 -6.77
CA THR A 307 12.98 0.35 -7.60
C THR A 307 13.10 1.82 -7.19
N LYS A 308 13.49 2.10 -5.94
CA LYS A 308 13.67 3.46 -5.42
C LYS A 308 14.75 4.24 -6.15
N SER A 309 15.73 3.58 -6.80
CA SER A 309 16.69 4.28 -7.65
C SER A 309 16.01 4.97 -8.84
N LEU A 310 14.90 4.40 -9.35
CA LEU A 310 14.20 4.87 -10.54
C LEU A 310 13.14 5.92 -10.22
N ILE A 311 12.43 5.76 -9.10
CA ILE A 311 11.21 6.55 -8.79
C ILE A 311 11.26 7.29 -7.44
N GLY A 312 12.35 7.15 -6.69
CA GLY A 312 12.42 7.60 -5.30
C GLY A 312 11.64 6.70 -4.34
N HIS A 313 11.53 7.13 -3.09
CA HIS A 313 10.85 6.39 -2.04
C HIS A 313 9.41 6.90 -1.84
N CYS A 314 8.43 6.17 -2.37
CA CYS A 314 7.01 6.51 -2.27
C CYS A 314 6.36 6.13 -0.91
N LEU A 315 7.13 6.13 0.19
CA LEU A 315 6.68 5.88 1.57
C LEU A 315 5.65 4.75 1.70
N GLY A 316 4.41 5.03 2.12
CA GLY A 316 3.36 4.02 2.29
C GLY A 316 2.97 3.29 0.99
N ALA A 317 3.13 3.94 -0.16
CA ALA A 317 2.88 3.35 -1.48
C ALA A 317 4.06 2.52 -2.02
N ALA A 318 5.25 2.64 -1.44
CA ALA A 318 6.46 1.99 -1.93
C ALA A 318 6.23 0.48 -2.11
N GLY A 319 5.65 -0.16 -1.09
CA GLY A 319 5.32 -1.58 -1.12
C GLY A 319 4.49 -2.02 -2.32
N ALA A 320 3.45 -1.26 -2.64
CA ALA A 320 2.54 -1.59 -3.73
C ALA A 320 3.16 -1.34 -5.11
N ILE A 321 3.81 -0.18 -5.30
CA ILE A 321 4.42 0.19 -6.59
C ILE A 321 5.57 -0.76 -6.93
N GLU A 322 6.41 -1.07 -5.93
CA GLU A 322 7.51 -2.02 -6.06
C GLU A 322 7.04 -3.45 -6.30
N SER A 323 5.88 -3.83 -5.75
CA SER A 323 5.27 -5.14 -6.03
C SER A 323 4.79 -5.24 -7.48
N VAL A 324 4.22 -4.16 -8.05
CA VAL A 324 3.92 -4.11 -9.49
C VAL A 324 5.19 -4.25 -10.32
N ALA A 325 6.28 -3.55 -9.95
CA ALA A 325 7.57 -3.67 -10.63
C ALA A 325 8.13 -5.10 -10.56
N ALA A 326 8.07 -5.75 -9.39
CA ALA A 326 8.46 -7.14 -9.19
C ALA A 326 7.65 -8.13 -10.06
N VAL A 327 6.32 -7.97 -10.09
CA VAL A 327 5.45 -8.79 -10.93
C VAL A 327 5.75 -8.59 -12.42
N LEU A 328 6.03 -7.35 -12.85
CA LEU A 328 6.39 -7.08 -14.25
C LEU A 328 7.75 -7.67 -14.64
N GLN A 329 8.73 -7.65 -13.73
CA GLN A 329 10.04 -8.29 -13.90
C GLN A 329 9.88 -9.80 -14.16
N ILE A 330 9.12 -10.49 -13.30
CA ILE A 330 8.80 -11.92 -13.48
C ILE A 330 8.05 -12.15 -14.79
N TYR A 331 6.97 -11.39 -15.02
CA TYR A 331 6.05 -11.62 -16.12
C TYR A 331 6.71 -11.43 -17.49
N ARG A 332 7.64 -10.49 -17.60
CA ARG A 332 8.35 -10.17 -18.84
C ARG A 332 9.76 -10.76 -18.90
N GLY A 333 10.25 -11.38 -17.83
CA GLY A 333 11.55 -12.05 -17.80
C GLY A 333 12.74 -11.09 -17.84
N PHE A 334 12.75 -10.07 -16.99
CA PHE A 334 13.89 -9.15 -16.86
C PHE A 334 14.09 -8.69 -15.42
N ILE A 335 15.25 -8.13 -15.11
CA ILE A 335 15.54 -7.44 -13.85
C ILE A 335 15.87 -5.99 -14.16
N HIS A 336 15.12 -5.05 -13.57
CA HIS A 336 15.36 -3.62 -13.78
C HIS A 336 16.66 -3.19 -13.08
N PRO A 337 17.34 -2.13 -13.55
CA PRO A 337 18.57 -1.69 -12.91
C PRO A 337 18.33 -1.04 -11.54
N SER A 338 19.35 -1.09 -10.69
CA SER A 338 19.61 -0.12 -9.62
C SER A 338 20.51 0.98 -10.17
N ILE A 339 19.93 2.06 -10.69
CA ILE A 339 20.71 3.19 -11.23
C ILE A 339 21.42 3.97 -10.12
N ASN A 340 22.41 4.78 -10.48
CA ASN A 340 23.19 5.61 -9.55
C ASN A 340 23.97 4.78 -8.50
N SER A 341 24.36 3.55 -8.85
CA SER A 341 25.08 2.62 -7.99
C SER A 341 26.44 2.20 -8.58
N GLU A 342 27.00 3.04 -9.45
CA GLU A 342 28.30 2.80 -10.11
C GLU A 342 29.43 2.66 -9.08
N ASP A 343 29.35 3.45 -8.01
CA ASP A 343 30.24 3.44 -6.86
C ASP A 343 29.68 2.57 -5.73
N VAL A 344 29.63 1.25 -5.89
CA VAL A 344 29.07 0.33 -4.86
C VAL A 344 29.76 0.53 -3.50
N HIS A 345 28.96 0.55 -2.42
CA HIS A 345 29.46 0.71 -1.05
C HIS A 345 30.50 -0.37 -0.69
N PRO A 346 31.62 -0.06 0.00
CA PRO A 346 32.68 -1.03 0.31
C PRO A 346 32.20 -2.32 0.98
N ASP A 347 31.32 -2.22 1.98
CA ASP A 347 30.69 -3.38 2.64
C ASP A 347 29.81 -4.25 1.73
N ILE A 348 29.34 -3.69 0.60
CA ILE A 348 28.50 -4.37 -0.40
C ILE A 348 29.35 -4.87 -1.58
N ALA A 349 30.58 -4.38 -1.74
CA ALA A 349 31.47 -4.70 -2.86
C ALA A 349 31.60 -6.21 -3.16
N PRO A 350 31.63 -7.13 -2.17
CA PRO A 350 31.62 -8.57 -2.45
C PRO A 350 30.41 -9.04 -3.30
N PHE A 351 29.27 -8.35 -3.20
CA PHE A 351 28.02 -8.65 -3.89
C PHE A 351 27.83 -7.83 -5.18
N ALA A 352 28.80 -7.02 -5.60
CA ALA A 352 28.65 -6.08 -6.72
C ALA A 352 28.23 -6.76 -8.04
N ALA A 353 28.69 -7.99 -8.29
CA ALA A 353 28.30 -8.77 -9.47
C ALA A 353 26.80 -9.13 -9.54
N LYS A 354 26.08 -9.01 -8.42
CA LYS A 354 24.65 -9.28 -8.29
C LYS A 354 23.79 -8.03 -8.30
N ILE A 355 24.39 -6.85 -8.53
CA ILE A 355 23.68 -5.57 -8.61
C ILE A 355 23.59 -5.15 -10.08
N PRO A 356 22.43 -5.29 -10.74
CA PRO A 356 22.28 -4.88 -12.13
C PRO A 356 22.29 -3.34 -12.24
N GLN A 357 23.33 -2.77 -12.85
CA GLN A 357 23.39 -1.32 -13.15
C GLN A 357 22.71 -0.96 -14.49
N LYS A 358 22.39 -1.98 -15.29
CA LYS A 358 21.59 -1.89 -16.52
C LYS A 358 20.48 -2.94 -16.46
N CYS A 359 19.42 -2.73 -17.24
CA CYS A 359 18.37 -3.74 -17.38
C CYS A 359 18.99 -5.06 -17.84
N LEU A 360 18.69 -6.14 -17.13
CA LEU A 360 19.17 -7.48 -17.40
C LEU A 360 18.01 -8.31 -17.93
N GLU A 361 18.09 -8.76 -19.17
CA GLU A 361 17.19 -9.80 -19.68
C GLU A 361 17.43 -11.08 -18.86
N PHE A 362 16.37 -11.63 -18.28
CA PHE A 362 16.44 -12.79 -17.39
C PHE A 362 15.18 -13.66 -17.52
N PRO A 363 14.95 -14.32 -18.67
CA PRO A 363 13.75 -15.12 -18.93
C PRO A 363 13.49 -16.25 -17.93
N GLU A 364 14.54 -16.76 -17.31
CA GLU A 364 14.55 -17.80 -16.29
C GLU A 364 14.09 -17.34 -14.90
N LEU A 365 13.89 -16.03 -14.68
CA LEU A 365 13.41 -15.46 -13.42
C LEU A 365 12.13 -16.15 -12.96
N LYS A 366 12.21 -16.97 -11.90
CA LYS A 366 11.10 -17.77 -11.40
C LYS A 366 10.59 -17.29 -10.06
N TYR A 367 11.46 -16.91 -9.14
CA TYR A 367 11.11 -16.45 -7.80
C TYR A 367 11.74 -15.09 -7.50
N LEU A 368 10.91 -14.10 -7.15
CA LEU A 368 11.36 -12.77 -6.76
C LEU A 368 10.82 -12.42 -5.37
N ALA A 369 11.74 -12.10 -4.46
CA ALA A 369 11.42 -11.67 -3.11
C ALA A 369 11.37 -10.14 -3.01
N LYS A 370 10.25 -9.60 -2.52
CA LYS A 370 10.05 -8.16 -2.34
C LYS A 370 10.08 -7.82 -0.86
N ALA A 371 11.04 -7.01 -0.43
CA ALA A 371 11.14 -6.53 0.96
C ALA A 371 10.52 -5.15 1.16
N GLY A 372 9.98 -4.90 2.36
CA GLY A 372 9.56 -3.57 2.82
C GLY A 372 9.81 -3.44 4.31
N PHE A 373 10.65 -2.48 4.70
CA PHE A 373 11.00 -2.23 6.10
C PHE A 373 10.57 -0.81 6.48
N GLY A 374 9.71 -0.69 7.47
CA GLY A 374 9.14 0.55 7.94
C GLY A 374 9.82 1.06 9.21
N PHE A 375 9.70 2.36 9.45
CA PHE A 375 9.99 2.92 10.77
C PHE A 375 9.10 2.27 11.84
N GLY A 376 9.61 2.20 13.07
CA GLY A 376 8.99 1.40 14.12
C GLY A 376 9.36 -0.09 14.06
N ASP A 377 10.41 -0.42 13.28
CA ASP A 377 10.95 -1.77 13.16
C ASP A 377 9.88 -2.76 12.67
N VAL A 378 9.06 -2.35 11.71
CA VAL A 378 8.03 -3.17 11.06
C VAL A 378 8.59 -3.72 9.77
N ASN A 379 8.58 -5.04 9.61
CA ASN A 379 9.18 -5.69 8.45
C ASN A 379 8.14 -6.48 7.69
N SER A 380 8.26 -6.48 6.37
CA SER A 380 7.41 -7.25 5.47
C SER A 380 8.23 -7.85 4.34
N CYS A 381 7.89 -9.08 3.93
CA CYS A 381 8.49 -9.74 2.79
C CYS A 381 7.42 -10.53 2.03
N ILE A 382 7.40 -10.42 0.70
CA ILE A 382 6.49 -11.13 -0.20
C ILE A 382 7.32 -11.96 -1.17
N ILE A 383 6.92 -13.20 -1.43
CA ILE A 383 7.51 -14.06 -2.45
C ILE A 383 6.54 -14.19 -3.61
N PHE A 384 6.97 -13.67 -4.77
CA PHE A 384 6.28 -13.82 -6.04
C PHE A 384 6.91 -14.96 -6.85
N LYS A 385 6.07 -15.70 -7.56
CA LYS A 385 6.49 -16.79 -8.45
C LYS A 385 5.95 -16.58 -9.87
N LYS A 386 6.74 -16.95 -10.86
CA LYS A 386 6.33 -16.99 -12.27
C LYS A 386 5.18 -17.96 -12.47
N TRP A 387 4.11 -17.47 -13.08
CA TRP A 387 3.03 -18.30 -13.57
C TRP A 387 3.47 -18.99 -14.86
N GLU A 388 3.42 -20.32 -14.86
CA GLU A 388 3.62 -21.15 -16.05
C GLU A 388 2.23 -21.70 -16.41
N GLU A 389 1.75 -21.43 -17.63
CA GLU A 389 0.49 -22.01 -18.09
C GLU A 389 0.57 -23.54 -18.00
N LYS A 390 -0.39 -24.14 -17.31
CA LYS A 390 -0.48 -25.60 -17.13
C LYS A 390 -1.17 -26.27 -18.30
#